data_AF-A0A3S4LQU2-F1
#
_entry.id   AF-A0A3S4LQU2-F1
#
_cell.length_a   1.000
_cell.length_b   1.000
_cell.length_c   1.000
_cell.angle_alpha   90.00
_cell.angle_beta   90.00
_cell.angle_gamma   90.00
#
_symmetry.space_group_name_H-M   'P 1'
#
loop_
_entity.id
_entity.type
_entity.pdbx_description
1 polymer ?
#
loop_
_entity_poly.entity_id
_entity_poly.type
_entity_poly.pdbx_seq_one_letter_code
_entity_poly.pdbx_strand_id
1 'polypeptide(L)'
;MKDDAIIILDPVNQDVITDGLNNGVKTFVGGNCTVSLMLMSLGGLFAHNLVDWVSVATYQAASGGGARHMRELLTQMGQLYGHVADELATPSSAILDIERKVTALTRSGELPVDNFGVPLAGSLIPWIDKQLDNGQSREEWKGQAETNKILNTASVIPVDGLCVRVGALRCHSQAFTIKLKKEVSIPTVEELLAAHNPWAKVVAERS
;
A
#
# COMPACT_ATOMS: atom_id res chain seq x y z
N MET A 1 2.53 -13.73 12.97
CA MET A 1 3.85 -13.61 13.63
C MET A 1 4.15 -14.76 14.60
N LYS A 2 3.67 -15.99 14.37
CA LYS A 2 4.02 -17.16 15.20
C LYS A 2 5.43 -17.65 14.86
N ASP A 3 6.16 -18.18 15.83
CA ASP A 3 7.57 -18.59 15.65
C ASP A 3 7.71 -19.82 14.75
N ASP A 4 6.69 -20.68 14.73
CA ASP A 4 6.59 -21.90 13.92
C ASP A 4 6.07 -21.66 12.48
N ALA A 5 5.95 -20.40 12.07
CA ALA A 5 5.44 -20.00 10.76
C ALA A 5 6.41 -19.08 10.00
N ILE A 6 6.59 -19.34 8.71
CA ILE A 6 7.35 -18.50 7.78
C ILE A 6 6.40 -17.66 6.94
N ILE A 7 6.75 -16.38 6.76
CA ILE A 7 6.06 -15.52 5.80
C ILE A 7 6.67 -15.74 4.43
N ILE A 8 5.86 -16.13 3.45
CA ILE A 8 6.33 -16.49 2.11
C ILE A 8 6.28 -15.30 1.16
N LEU A 9 7.40 -15.11 0.44
CA LEU A 9 7.52 -14.24 -0.71
C LEU A 9 8.72 -14.76 -1.53
N ASP A 10 8.53 -15.89 -2.22
CA ASP A 10 9.63 -16.65 -2.83
C ASP A 10 10.57 -15.86 -3.75
N PRO A 11 10.14 -14.85 -4.54
CA PRO A 11 11.08 -14.05 -5.32
C PRO A 11 12.02 -13.18 -4.47
N VAL A 12 11.81 -13.12 -3.15
CA VAL A 12 12.56 -12.32 -2.18
C VAL A 12 13.24 -13.21 -1.13
N ASN A 13 12.59 -14.29 -0.67
CA ASN A 13 13.08 -15.08 0.46
C ASN A 13 13.07 -16.60 0.26
N GLN A 14 13.30 -17.07 -0.98
CA GLN A 14 13.38 -18.51 -1.28
C GLN A 14 14.36 -19.26 -0.37
N ASP A 15 15.49 -18.66 0.00
CA ASP A 15 16.47 -19.28 0.90
C ASP A 15 15.88 -19.54 2.29
N VAL A 16 15.17 -18.55 2.86
CA VAL A 16 14.48 -18.67 4.16
C VAL A 16 13.41 -19.75 4.11
N ILE A 17 12.65 -19.83 3.01
CA ILE A 17 11.63 -20.86 2.80
C ILE A 17 12.28 -22.25 2.75
N THR A 18 13.37 -22.39 2.01
CA THR A 18 14.09 -23.66 1.83
C THR A 18 14.68 -24.15 3.15
N ASP A 19 15.32 -23.26 3.91
CA ASP A 19 15.83 -23.57 5.25
C ASP A 19 14.70 -23.98 6.21
N GLY A 20 13.55 -23.30 6.12
CA GLY A 20 12.36 -23.66 6.87
C GLY A 20 11.87 -25.08 6.58
N LEU A 21 11.76 -25.43 5.29
CA LEU A 21 11.37 -26.77 4.86
C LEU A 21 12.33 -27.84 5.37
N ASN A 22 13.64 -27.59 5.27
CA ASN A 22 14.70 -28.49 5.75
C ASN A 22 14.67 -28.67 7.27
N ASN A 23 14.28 -27.63 8.01
CA ASN A 23 14.13 -27.66 9.48
C ASN A 23 12.71 -28.07 9.95
N GLY A 24 11.87 -28.57 9.04
CA GLY A 24 10.58 -29.15 9.39
C GLY A 24 9.43 -28.17 9.59
N VAL A 25 9.59 -26.88 9.23
CA VAL A 25 8.49 -25.90 9.24
C VAL A 25 7.36 -26.37 8.32
N LYS A 26 6.12 -26.35 8.83
CA LYS A 26 4.92 -26.79 8.10
C LYS A 26 3.92 -25.67 7.84
N THR A 27 4.12 -24.49 8.42
CA THR A 27 3.17 -23.38 8.31
C THR A 27 3.80 -22.24 7.51
N PHE A 28 3.21 -21.97 6.35
CA PHE A 28 3.62 -20.93 5.42
C PHE A 28 2.45 -19.98 5.20
N VAL A 29 2.67 -18.68 5.40
CA VAL A 29 1.61 -17.66 5.41
C VAL A 29 2.00 -16.53 4.48
N GLY A 30 1.07 -16.06 3.66
CA GLY A 30 1.29 -14.86 2.84
C GLY A 30 1.47 -13.61 3.69
N GLY A 31 2.36 -12.71 3.27
CA GLY A 31 2.54 -11.41 3.91
C GLY A 31 1.40 -10.43 3.65
N ASN A 32 1.42 -9.31 4.36
CA ASN A 32 0.56 -8.17 4.10
C ASN A 32 0.83 -7.58 2.70
N CYS A 33 -0.22 -7.11 2.04
CA CYS A 33 -0.16 -6.60 0.67
C CYS A 33 0.84 -5.43 0.51
N THR A 34 0.94 -4.52 1.48
CA THR A 34 1.87 -3.38 1.41
C THR A 34 3.32 -3.86 1.42
N VAL A 35 3.66 -4.75 2.35
CA VAL A 35 5.00 -5.32 2.53
C VAL A 35 5.40 -6.17 1.33
N SER A 36 4.52 -7.07 0.88
CA SER A 36 4.82 -7.91 -0.28
C SER A 36 5.05 -7.10 -1.55
N LEU A 37 4.22 -6.09 -1.82
CA LEU A 37 4.39 -5.22 -3.00
C LEU A 37 5.66 -4.36 -2.87
N MET A 38 5.97 -3.84 -1.68
CA MET A 38 7.20 -3.10 -1.44
C MET A 38 8.44 -3.97 -1.72
N LEU A 39 8.50 -5.18 -1.16
CA LEU A 39 9.65 -6.07 -1.31
C LEU A 39 9.77 -6.64 -2.72
N MET A 40 8.65 -6.86 -3.42
CA MET A 40 8.69 -7.20 -4.84
C MET A 40 9.32 -6.09 -5.68
N SER A 41 9.02 -4.82 -5.37
CA SER A 41 9.56 -3.67 -6.10
C SER A 41 10.98 -3.28 -5.70
N LEU A 42 11.31 -3.35 -4.41
CA LEU A 42 12.57 -2.86 -3.84
C LEU A 42 13.55 -3.96 -3.46
N GLY A 43 13.23 -5.22 -3.76
CA GLY A 43 13.98 -6.41 -3.33
C GLY A 43 15.48 -6.32 -3.59
N GLY A 44 15.89 -5.77 -4.74
CA GLY A 44 17.30 -5.58 -5.08
C GLY A 44 18.09 -4.76 -4.06
N LEU A 45 17.49 -3.72 -3.47
CA LEU A 45 18.16 -2.90 -2.46
C LEU A 45 18.31 -3.66 -1.13
N PHE A 46 17.30 -4.45 -0.76
CA PHE A 46 17.33 -5.28 0.46
C PHE A 46 18.31 -6.46 0.31
N ALA A 47 18.30 -7.15 -0.83
CA ALA A 47 19.18 -8.27 -1.14
C ALA A 47 20.66 -7.86 -1.12
N HIS A 48 20.98 -6.63 -1.53
CA HIS A 48 22.33 -6.08 -1.47
C HIS A 48 22.67 -5.38 -0.15
N ASN A 49 21.82 -5.50 0.88
CA ASN A 49 22.01 -4.91 2.21
C ASN A 49 22.27 -3.39 2.16
N LEU A 50 21.59 -2.68 1.25
CA LEU A 50 21.80 -1.24 1.04
C LEU A 50 20.88 -0.37 1.87
N VAL A 51 19.77 -0.91 2.39
CA VAL A 51 18.73 -0.14 3.09
C VAL A 51 19.11 0.06 4.56
N ASP A 52 19.21 1.32 4.99
CA ASP A 52 19.38 1.72 6.39
C ASP A 52 17.99 1.78 7.06
N TRP A 53 17.07 2.57 6.52
CA TRP A 53 15.67 2.63 6.91
C TRP A 53 14.77 3.04 5.74
N VAL A 54 13.47 2.77 5.87
CA VAL A 54 12.43 3.17 4.91
C VAL A 54 11.30 3.91 5.61
N SER A 55 10.92 5.07 5.07
CA SER A 55 9.67 5.76 5.39
C SER A 55 8.71 5.64 4.19
N VAL A 56 7.45 5.29 4.45
CA VAL A 56 6.46 5.03 3.39
C VAL A 56 5.21 5.89 3.56
N ALA A 57 4.72 6.48 2.47
CA ALA A 57 3.36 6.98 2.38
C ALA A 57 2.58 6.13 1.37
N THR A 58 1.60 5.36 1.84
CA THR A 58 0.85 4.43 0.98
C THR A 58 -0.43 5.04 0.45
N TYR A 59 -0.84 4.61 -0.74
CA TYR A 59 -2.11 4.93 -1.39
C TYR A 59 -2.80 3.60 -1.68
N GLN A 60 -3.50 3.07 -0.67
CA GLN A 60 -4.08 1.73 -0.73
C GLN A 60 -5.49 1.74 -1.34
N ALA A 61 -5.76 0.72 -2.14
CA ALA A 61 -7.03 0.50 -2.83
C ALA A 61 -8.11 -0.13 -1.95
N ALA A 62 -9.37 0.00 -2.35
CA ALA A 62 -10.54 -0.56 -1.69
C ALA A 62 -10.53 -2.10 -1.59
N SER A 63 -9.86 -2.81 -2.51
CA SER A 63 -9.75 -4.28 -2.45
C SER A 63 -9.14 -4.81 -1.15
N GLY A 64 -8.31 -4.00 -0.46
CA GLY A 64 -7.75 -4.38 0.84
C GLY A 64 -8.80 -4.55 1.95
N GLY A 65 -9.95 -3.86 1.84
CA GLY A 65 -11.11 -4.11 2.71
C GLY A 65 -11.99 -5.27 2.22
N GLY A 66 -11.83 -5.70 0.97
CA GLY A 66 -12.58 -6.78 0.34
C GLY A 66 -13.67 -6.33 -0.65
N ALA A 67 -14.37 -7.29 -1.25
CA ALA A 67 -15.26 -7.04 -2.39
C ALA A 67 -16.41 -6.05 -2.10
N ARG A 68 -16.94 -6.03 -0.87
CA ARG A 68 -18.03 -5.10 -0.49
C ARG A 68 -17.56 -3.63 -0.50
N HIS A 69 -16.35 -3.38 -0.03
CA HIS A 69 -15.71 -2.07 -0.05
C HIS A 69 -15.48 -1.54 -1.48
N MET A 70 -15.08 -2.42 -2.40
CA MET A 70 -14.95 -2.05 -3.82
C MET A 70 -16.29 -1.65 -4.44
N ARG A 71 -17.37 -2.37 -4.11
CA ARG A 71 -18.73 -2.03 -4.56
C ARG A 71 -19.17 -0.70 -3.97
N GLU A 72 -18.95 -0.48 -2.67
CA GLU A 72 -19.26 0.78 -1.99
C GLU A 72 -18.56 1.97 -2.66
N LEU A 73 -17.25 1.86 -2.97
CA LEU A 73 -16.51 2.90 -3.68
C LEU A 73 -17.15 3.25 -5.05
N LEU A 74 -17.49 2.24 -5.85
CA LEU A 74 -18.12 2.44 -7.16
C LEU A 74 -19.52 3.06 -7.04
N THR A 75 -20.29 2.65 -6.02
CA THR A 75 -21.61 3.23 -5.76
C THR A 75 -21.50 4.71 -5.34
N GLN A 76 -20.56 5.05 -4.45
CA GLN A 76 -20.30 6.44 -4.06
C GLN A 76 -19.91 7.29 -5.28
N MET A 77 -19.02 6.80 -6.15
CA MET A 77 -18.66 7.49 -7.40
C MET A 77 -19.88 7.77 -8.28
N GLY A 78 -20.77 6.78 -8.45
CA GLY A 78 -21.99 6.93 -9.24
C GLY A 78 -22.96 7.95 -8.66
N GLN A 79 -23.14 7.99 -7.34
CA GLN A 79 -24.01 8.97 -6.68
C GLN A 79 -23.46 10.40 -6.78
N LEU A 80 -22.15 10.59 -6.56
CA LEU A 80 -21.52 11.90 -6.70
C LEU A 80 -21.66 12.45 -8.12
N TYR A 81 -21.37 11.64 -9.13
CA TYR A 81 -21.57 12.00 -10.53
C TYR A 81 -23.04 12.31 -10.85
N GLY A 82 -23.95 11.40 -10.46
CA GLY A 82 -25.38 11.53 -10.75
C GLY A 82 -26.01 12.79 -10.15
N HIS A 83 -25.50 13.26 -9.01
CA HIS A 83 -26.01 14.45 -8.32
C HIS A 83 -25.71 15.79 -9.02
N VAL A 84 -24.73 15.81 -9.94
CA VAL A 84 -24.31 17.01 -10.68
C VAL A 84 -24.24 16.76 -12.19
N ALA A 85 -24.91 15.71 -12.69
CA ALA A 85 -24.81 15.29 -14.08
C ALA A 85 -25.31 16.37 -15.06
N ASP A 86 -26.39 17.07 -14.70
CA ASP A 86 -26.97 18.13 -15.54
C ASP A 86 -26.06 19.36 -15.64
N GLU A 87 -25.43 19.76 -14.51
CA GLU A 87 -24.45 20.83 -14.51
C GLU A 87 -23.19 20.46 -15.28
N LEU A 88 -22.71 19.22 -15.14
CA LEU A 88 -21.56 18.73 -15.91
C LEU A 88 -21.84 18.69 -17.42
N ALA A 89 -23.07 18.41 -17.82
CA ALA A 89 -23.50 18.46 -19.21
C ALA A 89 -23.66 19.89 -19.75
N THR A 90 -23.67 20.91 -18.87
CA THR A 90 -23.84 22.32 -19.22
C THR A 90 -22.50 23.05 -19.18
N PRO A 91 -21.87 23.39 -20.33
CA PRO A 91 -20.52 23.99 -20.35
C PRO A 91 -20.41 25.36 -19.66
N SER A 92 -21.53 26.06 -19.51
CA SER A 92 -21.62 27.36 -18.84
C SER A 92 -21.95 27.27 -17.35
N SER A 93 -22.09 26.07 -16.78
CA SER A 93 -22.33 25.89 -15.36
C SER A 93 -21.14 26.40 -14.53
N ALA A 94 -21.42 26.95 -13.35
CA ALA A 94 -20.37 27.44 -12.47
C ALA A 94 -19.73 26.26 -11.70
N ILE A 95 -18.42 26.10 -11.85
CA ILE A 95 -17.69 24.99 -11.20
C ILE A 95 -17.82 25.00 -9.66
N LEU A 96 -17.96 26.18 -9.05
CA LEU A 96 -18.17 26.30 -7.60
C LEU A 96 -19.57 25.87 -7.16
N ASP A 97 -20.56 25.86 -8.05
CA ASP A 97 -21.89 25.31 -7.74
C ASP A 97 -21.86 23.78 -7.78
N ILE A 98 -21.14 23.21 -8.76
CA ILE A 98 -20.91 21.75 -8.86
C ILE A 98 -20.18 21.25 -7.61
N GLU A 99 -19.05 21.86 -7.25
CA GLU A 99 -18.26 21.47 -6.09
C GLU A 99 -19.09 21.53 -4.79
N ARG A 100 -19.85 22.61 -4.59
CA ARG A 100 -20.70 22.77 -3.41
C ARG A 100 -21.74 21.66 -3.29
N LYS A 101 -22.37 21.27 -4.40
CA LYS A 101 -23.33 20.16 -4.44
C LYS A 101 -22.66 18.82 -4.11
N VAL A 102 -21.50 18.54 -4.69
CA VAL A 102 -20.71 17.33 -4.40
C VAL A 102 -20.32 17.28 -2.92
N THR A 103 -19.80 18.36 -2.36
CA THR A 103 -19.42 18.45 -0.94
C THR A 103 -20.62 18.34 -0.01
N ALA A 104 -21.77 18.93 -0.37
CA ALA A 104 -23.01 18.81 0.40
C ALA A 104 -23.50 17.37 0.44
N LEU A 105 -23.59 16.68 -0.71
CA LEU A 105 -23.98 15.27 -0.78
C LEU A 105 -23.00 14.38 0.01
N THR A 106 -21.71 14.66 -0.08
CA THR A 106 -20.67 13.89 0.64
C THR A 106 -20.90 13.92 2.16
N ARG A 107 -21.45 15.03 2.69
CA ARG A 107 -21.68 15.24 4.12
C ARG A 107 -23.13 15.04 4.56
N SER A 108 -24.05 14.73 3.65
CA SER A 108 -25.48 14.66 3.97
C SER A 108 -25.88 13.39 4.72
N GLY A 109 -25.03 12.35 4.68
CA GLY A 109 -25.36 11.02 5.20
C GLY A 109 -26.10 10.12 4.19
N GLU A 110 -26.28 10.58 2.95
CA GLU A 110 -26.92 9.80 1.87
C GLU A 110 -25.96 8.86 1.14
N LEU A 111 -24.65 9.15 1.18
CA LEU A 111 -23.65 8.23 0.61
C LEU A 111 -23.57 6.94 1.43
N PRO A 112 -23.50 5.76 0.79
CA PRO A 112 -23.32 4.50 1.50
C PRO A 112 -21.92 4.46 2.09
N VAL A 113 -21.84 4.32 3.41
CA VAL A 113 -20.58 4.25 4.17
C VAL A 113 -20.59 3.07 5.14
N ASP A 114 -21.43 2.06 4.89
CA ASP A 114 -21.63 0.92 5.79
C ASP A 114 -20.35 0.12 6.01
N ASN A 115 -19.46 0.08 5.01
CA ASN A 115 -18.21 -0.68 5.08
C ASN A 115 -17.02 0.20 5.50
N PHE A 116 -16.84 1.39 4.92
CA PHE A 116 -15.73 2.28 5.28
C PHE A 116 -15.97 3.15 6.52
N GLY A 117 -17.22 3.31 6.95
CA GLY A 117 -17.63 4.23 8.02
C GLY A 117 -17.68 5.71 7.61
N VAL A 118 -16.92 6.09 6.57
CA VAL A 118 -16.86 7.46 6.01
C VAL A 118 -16.72 7.41 4.47
N PRO A 119 -17.00 8.52 3.75
CA PRO A 119 -16.85 8.57 2.30
C PRO A 119 -15.41 8.33 1.83
N LEU A 120 -15.25 7.57 0.75
CA LEU A 120 -13.97 7.32 0.09
C LEU A 120 -13.90 7.94 -1.32
N ALA A 121 -14.98 7.91 -2.10
CA ALA A 121 -14.99 8.56 -3.42
C ALA A 121 -14.80 10.07 -3.26
N GLY A 122 -13.83 10.65 -3.98
CA GLY A 122 -13.47 12.07 -3.83
C GLY A 122 -12.77 12.43 -2.51
N SER A 123 -12.39 11.44 -1.71
CA SER A 123 -11.79 11.60 -0.38
C SER A 123 -10.61 10.62 -0.17
N LEU A 124 -10.11 10.55 1.06
CA LEU A 124 -9.13 9.59 1.55
C LEU A 124 -9.35 9.29 3.04
N ILE A 125 -8.84 8.15 3.53
CA ILE A 125 -8.94 7.75 4.95
C ILE A 125 -7.51 7.47 5.47
N PRO A 126 -6.95 8.34 6.32
CA PRO A 126 -5.56 8.24 6.79
C PRO A 126 -5.39 7.32 8.00
N TRP A 127 -6.17 6.24 8.06
CA TRP A 127 -6.08 5.23 9.10
C TRP A 127 -6.60 3.91 8.56
N ILE A 128 -5.79 2.84 8.64
CA ILE A 128 -6.18 1.51 8.18
C ILE A 128 -5.95 0.51 9.30
N ASP A 129 -6.99 -0.27 9.60
CA ASP A 129 -6.97 -1.29 10.66
C ASP A 129 -6.93 -0.68 12.08
N LYS A 130 -6.84 -1.54 13.11
CA LYS A 130 -6.96 -1.16 14.52
C LYS A 130 -5.85 -0.19 14.97
N GLN A 131 -6.18 0.72 15.89
CA GLN A 131 -5.20 1.52 16.63
C GLN A 131 -4.37 0.64 17.59
N LEU A 132 -3.09 0.95 17.71
CA LEU A 132 -2.15 0.36 18.68
C LEU A 132 -1.69 1.40 19.71
N ASP A 133 -1.15 0.94 20.83
CA ASP A 133 -0.77 1.79 21.98
C ASP A 133 0.37 2.79 21.66
N ASN A 134 1.19 2.49 20.66
CA ASN A 134 2.32 3.34 20.25
C ASN A 134 1.93 4.44 19.24
N GLY A 135 0.64 4.61 18.96
CA GLY A 135 0.14 5.61 18.02
C GLY A 135 0.09 5.16 16.56
N GLN A 136 0.64 3.98 16.22
CA GLN A 136 0.49 3.40 14.89
C GLN A 136 -0.90 2.75 14.73
N SER A 137 -1.36 2.69 13.50
CA SER A 137 -2.33 1.69 13.08
C SER A 137 -1.67 0.32 12.92
N ARG A 138 -2.46 -0.75 12.99
CA ARG A 138 -1.97 -2.11 12.82
C ARG A 138 -1.44 -2.35 11.40
N GLU A 139 -1.90 -1.60 10.40
CA GLU A 139 -1.38 -1.70 9.03
C GLU A 139 0.04 -1.11 8.92
N GLU A 140 0.32 0.01 9.61
CA GLU A 140 1.66 0.61 9.65
C GLU A 140 2.65 -0.28 10.40
N TRP A 141 2.24 -0.82 11.55
CA TRP A 141 3.06 -1.72 12.36
C TRP A 141 3.51 -2.97 11.59
N LYS A 142 2.66 -3.51 10.71
CA LYS A 142 3.01 -4.67 9.87
C LYS A 142 4.21 -4.40 8.97
N GLY A 143 4.45 -3.14 8.59
CA GLY A 143 5.59 -2.72 7.77
C GLY A 143 6.92 -3.25 8.33
N GLN A 144 7.33 -2.77 9.51
CA GLN A 144 8.56 -3.25 10.14
C GLN A 144 8.49 -4.73 10.52
N ALA A 145 7.38 -5.16 11.12
CA ALA A 145 7.27 -6.50 11.68
C ALA A 145 7.41 -7.59 10.62
N GLU A 146 6.73 -7.44 9.48
CA GLU A 146 6.74 -8.45 8.42
C GLU A 146 7.95 -8.32 7.50
N THR A 147 8.43 -7.11 7.18
CA THR A 147 9.66 -6.95 6.37
C THR A 147 10.84 -7.66 6.99
N ASN A 148 11.10 -7.42 8.29
CA ASN A 148 12.24 -8.04 8.97
C ASN A 148 12.09 -9.56 9.12
N LYS A 149 10.85 -10.05 9.26
CA LYS A 149 10.56 -11.49 9.32
C LYS A 149 10.71 -12.18 7.96
N ILE A 150 10.25 -11.57 6.87
CA ILE A 150 10.41 -12.11 5.50
C ILE A 150 11.89 -12.22 5.15
N LEU A 151 12.65 -11.16 5.42
CA LEU A 151 14.08 -11.07 5.08
C LEU A 151 15.01 -11.80 6.06
N ASN A 152 14.47 -12.33 7.16
CA ASN A 152 15.23 -12.96 8.25
C ASN A 152 16.46 -12.14 8.67
N THR A 153 16.26 -10.83 8.92
CA THR A 153 17.34 -9.86 9.12
C THR A 153 18.13 -10.12 10.40
N ALA A 154 19.47 -10.03 10.33
CA ALA A 154 20.33 -10.10 11.52
C ALA A 154 20.17 -8.89 12.47
N SER A 155 19.82 -7.72 11.93
CA SER A 155 19.52 -6.50 12.66
C SER A 155 18.27 -5.86 12.08
N VAL A 156 17.39 -5.32 12.94
CA VAL A 156 16.15 -4.70 12.50
C VAL A 156 16.43 -3.53 11.56
N ILE A 157 15.84 -3.57 10.37
CA ILE A 157 15.72 -2.46 9.43
C ILE A 157 14.44 -1.69 9.80
N PRO A 158 14.54 -0.42 10.22
CA PRO A 158 13.37 0.38 10.50
C PRO A 158 12.52 0.61 9.24
N VAL A 159 11.23 0.30 9.34
CA VAL A 159 10.23 0.53 8.29
C VAL A 159 8.99 1.12 8.94
N ASP A 160 8.70 2.38 8.65
CA ASP A 160 7.55 3.08 9.23
C ASP A 160 6.89 3.98 8.18
N GLY A 161 5.73 4.56 8.51
CA GLY A 161 5.02 5.37 7.54
C GLY A 161 3.57 5.67 7.89
N LEU A 162 2.83 6.13 6.88
CA LEU A 162 1.41 6.41 6.96
C LEU A 162 0.64 5.55 5.96
N CYS A 163 -0.35 4.81 6.48
CA CYS A 163 -1.21 3.95 5.67
C CYS A 163 -2.55 4.63 5.33
N VAL A 164 -2.65 5.19 4.12
CA VAL A 164 -3.85 5.91 3.65
C VAL A 164 -4.65 5.09 2.64
N ARG A 165 -5.97 4.98 2.84
CA ARG A 165 -6.92 4.42 1.86
C ARG A 165 -7.34 5.50 0.88
N VAL A 166 -7.32 5.18 -0.42
CA VAL A 166 -7.74 6.08 -1.51
C VAL A 166 -8.75 5.41 -2.43
N GLY A 167 -9.41 6.20 -3.28
CA GLY A 167 -10.43 5.76 -4.24
C GLY A 167 -9.90 4.94 -5.43
N ALA A 168 -8.99 3.99 -5.21
CA ALA A 168 -8.50 3.03 -6.19
C ALA A 168 -9.15 1.65 -5.99
N LEU A 169 -9.34 0.87 -7.07
CA LEU A 169 -10.02 -0.42 -6.99
C LEU A 169 -9.15 -1.52 -6.39
N ARG A 170 -7.98 -1.80 -6.97
CA ARG A 170 -7.18 -2.99 -6.64
C ARG A 170 -5.66 -2.84 -6.57
N CYS A 171 -5.12 -1.67 -6.90
CA CYS A 171 -3.67 -1.45 -6.90
C CYS A 171 -3.27 -0.59 -5.70
N HIS A 172 -2.21 -0.97 -5.00
CA HIS A 172 -1.60 -0.11 -3.99
C HIS A 172 -0.43 0.62 -4.64
N SER A 173 -0.35 1.93 -4.40
CA SER A 173 0.83 2.72 -4.72
C SER A 173 1.53 3.09 -3.41
N GLN A 174 2.83 3.28 -3.46
CA GLN A 174 3.65 3.59 -2.29
C GLN A 174 4.71 4.61 -2.71
N ALA A 175 4.79 5.71 -1.96
CA ALA A 175 5.86 6.67 -2.08
C ALA A 175 6.87 6.41 -0.96
N PHE A 176 8.15 6.33 -1.32
CA PHE A 176 9.20 5.92 -0.39
C PHE A 176 10.21 7.04 -0.20
N THR A 177 10.61 7.27 1.06
CA THR A 177 11.89 7.88 1.38
C THR A 177 12.79 6.79 1.92
N ILE A 178 13.87 6.51 1.19
CA ILE A 178 14.79 5.40 1.50
C ILE A 178 16.13 5.99 1.87
N LYS A 179 16.62 5.70 3.07
CA LYS A 179 18.00 5.97 3.43
C LYS A 179 18.87 4.78 3.06
N LEU A 180 19.90 5.03 2.25
CA LEU A 180 20.90 4.03 1.92
C LEU A 180 22.06 4.07 2.92
N LYS A 181 22.67 2.91 3.19
CA LYS A 181 23.84 2.75 4.06
C LYS A 181 25.11 3.38 3.47
N LYS A 182 25.14 3.56 2.15
CA LYS A 182 26.24 4.16 1.40
C LYS A 182 25.69 4.86 0.16
N GLU A 183 26.50 5.74 -0.41
CA GLU A 183 26.19 6.37 -1.68
C GLU A 183 26.22 5.33 -2.82
N VAL A 184 25.17 5.32 -3.64
CA VAL A 184 25.00 4.44 -4.79
C VAL A 184 24.42 5.29 -5.92
N SER A 185 24.98 5.16 -7.14
CA SER A 185 24.48 5.92 -8.28
C SER A 185 23.08 5.47 -8.68
N ILE A 186 22.26 6.37 -9.24
CA ILE A 186 20.92 6.03 -9.75
C ILE A 186 20.97 4.90 -10.80
N PRO A 187 21.88 4.90 -11.80
CA PRO A 187 21.99 3.78 -12.73
C PRO A 187 22.23 2.43 -12.04
N THR A 188 23.06 2.40 -10.99
CA THR A 188 23.28 1.19 -10.20
C THR A 188 22.03 0.79 -9.43
N VAL A 189 21.29 1.75 -8.84
CA VAL A 189 20.00 1.45 -8.18
C VAL A 189 19.02 0.84 -9.17
N GLU A 190 18.86 1.42 -10.35
CA GLU A 190 17.97 0.91 -11.39
C GLU A 190 18.34 -0.52 -11.82
N GLU A 191 19.64 -0.79 -12.04
CA GLU A 191 20.15 -2.11 -12.38
C GLU A 191 19.82 -3.14 -11.30
N LEU A 192 20.11 -2.83 -10.03
CA LEU A 192 19.84 -3.73 -8.90
C LEU A 192 18.36 -4.04 -8.74
N LEU A 193 17.49 -3.04 -8.92
CA LEU A 193 16.04 -3.22 -8.84
C LEU A 193 15.52 -4.10 -9.98
N ALA A 194 15.93 -3.82 -11.22
CA ALA A 194 15.49 -4.55 -12.41
C ALA A 194 16.02 -5.99 -12.47
N ALA A 195 17.23 -6.25 -11.96
CA ALA A 195 17.86 -7.56 -11.99
C ALA A 195 17.30 -8.54 -10.94
N HIS A 196 16.70 -8.03 -9.86
CA HIS A 196 16.33 -8.85 -8.70
C HIS A 196 15.20 -9.86 -9.01
N ASN A 197 14.15 -9.45 -9.73
CA ASN A 197 13.08 -10.35 -10.16
C ASN A 197 12.41 -9.82 -11.45
N PRO A 198 11.79 -10.68 -12.28
CA PRO A 198 11.25 -10.27 -13.59
C PRO A 198 9.99 -9.40 -13.50
N TRP A 199 9.40 -9.23 -12.32
CA TRP A 199 8.19 -8.44 -12.11
C TRP A 199 8.50 -6.99 -11.69
N ALA A 200 9.69 -6.73 -11.16
CA ALA A 200 10.18 -5.41 -10.79
C ALA A 200 10.57 -4.60 -12.03
N LYS A 201 9.59 -3.94 -12.64
CA LYS A 201 9.83 -3.07 -13.79
C LYS A 201 10.23 -1.66 -13.34
N VAL A 202 11.49 -1.28 -13.59
CA VAL A 202 11.94 0.12 -13.48
C VAL A 202 11.31 0.94 -14.61
N VAL A 203 10.66 2.05 -14.26
CA VAL A 203 10.08 2.99 -15.21
C VAL A 203 10.99 4.22 -15.25
N ALA A 204 11.62 4.46 -16.40
CA ALA A 204 12.52 5.59 -16.57
C ALA A 204 11.82 6.92 -16.26
N GLU A 205 12.48 7.79 -15.50
CA GLU A 205 12.04 9.16 -15.33
C GLU A 205 12.07 9.88 -16.69
N ARG A 206 10.90 10.25 -17.20
CA ARG A 206 10.76 11.10 -18.37
C ARG A 206 10.54 12.52 -17.88
N SER A 207 11.61 13.28 -17.73
CA SER A 207 11.57 14.74 -17.59
C SER A 207 11.46 15.41 -18.95
#